data_AF-A0A4Y1R0V9-F1
#
_entry.id   AF-A0A4Y1R0V9-F1
#
_cell.length_a   1.000
_cell.length_b   1.000
_cell.length_c   1.000
_cell.angle_alpha   90.00
_cell.angle_beta   90.00
_cell.angle_gamma   90.00
#
_symmetry.space_group_name_H-M   'P 1'
#
loop_
_entity.id
_entity.type
_entity.pdbx_description
1 polymer ?
#
loop_
_entity_poly.entity_id
_entity_poly.type
_entity_poly.pdbx_seq_one_letter_code
_entity_poly.pdbx_strand_id
1 'polypeptide(L)'
;MAKAMDNHRRGENLSSEIMQAQMWFGATGQGKKSFNHTHCWEAVKNCKRFQIIPTSPMVVLNETPLHETPASDSPMDSPMSQDSPIEKEPRPIGRKAAKAKKMSNSSKNASKFLEEISKHQAMRIEMDLKQQEHYMTIQLEYAKEREYVCEEMEYVREQNIEKKDREAMAMDTSHMSPKTKQFWKLERRDVMRRRLFCDDGPSNTD
;
A
#
# COMPACT_ATOMS: atom_id res chain seq x y z
N MET A 1 34.11 -5.96 3.15
CA MET A 1 33.45 -4.83 2.45
C MET A 1 33.27 -5.08 0.94
N ALA A 2 33.12 -6.32 0.47
CA ALA A 2 33.08 -6.60 -0.98
C ALA A 2 31.66 -6.81 -1.56
N LYS A 3 30.62 -6.92 -0.73
CA LYS A 3 29.27 -7.34 -1.16
C LYS A 3 28.38 -6.21 -1.70
N ALA A 4 28.85 -4.95 -1.66
CA ALA A 4 28.05 -3.78 -2.03
C ALA A 4 28.29 -3.28 -3.48
N MET A 5 29.29 -3.80 -4.19
CA MET A 5 29.69 -3.23 -5.48
C MET A 5 28.98 -3.84 -6.70
N ASP A 6 28.20 -4.91 -6.52
CA ASP A 6 27.66 -5.70 -7.65
C ASP A 6 26.17 -5.43 -7.92
N ASN A 7 25.70 -4.22 -7.63
CA ASN A 7 24.29 -3.80 -7.82
C ASN A 7 24.07 -2.92 -9.08
N HIS A 8 25.03 -2.86 -10.00
CA HIS A 8 24.89 -2.04 -11.20
C HIS A 8 24.87 -2.88 -12.47
N ARG A 9 23.67 -3.15 -12.99
CA ARG A 9 23.49 -3.54 -14.39
C ARG A 9 22.57 -2.52 -15.06
N ARG A 10 23.17 -1.62 -15.84
CA ARG A 10 22.53 -0.53 -16.62
C ARG A 10 22.03 0.70 -15.84
N GLY A 11 22.79 1.16 -14.85
CA GLY A 11 22.61 2.52 -14.29
C GLY A 11 21.34 2.76 -13.45
N GLU A 12 20.44 1.79 -13.33
CA GLU A 12 19.28 1.87 -12.45
C GLU A 12 19.58 1.25 -11.09
N ASN A 13 19.18 2.00 -10.04
CA ASN A 13 19.35 1.59 -8.65
C ASN A 13 18.36 0.47 -8.31
N LEU A 14 18.82 -0.78 -8.45
CA LEU A 14 18.08 -2.01 -8.14
C LEU A 14 17.76 -2.19 -6.65
N SER A 15 18.13 -1.25 -5.76
CA SER A 15 17.88 -1.39 -4.33
C SER A 15 16.39 -1.46 -4.00
N SER A 16 15.52 -0.81 -4.78
CA SER A 16 14.06 -0.87 -4.57
C SER A 16 13.50 -2.24 -4.91
N GLU A 17 13.93 -2.83 -6.02
CA GLU A 17 13.54 -4.18 -6.46
C GLU A 17 14.09 -5.27 -5.53
N ILE A 18 15.33 -5.11 -5.06
CA ILE A 18 15.95 -6.03 -4.09
C ILE A 18 15.20 -5.98 -2.76
N MET A 19 14.82 -4.79 -2.30
CA MET A 19 14.08 -4.61 -1.06
C MET A 19 12.64 -5.15 -1.18
N GLN A 20 11.98 -4.95 -2.34
CA GLN A 20 10.71 -5.59 -2.66
C GLN A 20 10.83 -7.11 -2.66
N ALA A 21 11.79 -7.68 -3.39
CA ALA A 21 11.98 -9.13 -3.46
C ALA A 21 12.26 -9.73 -2.08
N GLN A 22 13.08 -9.07 -1.25
CA GLN A 22 13.31 -9.47 0.13
C GLN A 22 12.05 -9.37 1.00
N MET A 23 11.16 -8.41 0.75
CA MET A 23 9.89 -8.34 1.47
C MET A 23 8.93 -9.47 1.05
N TRP A 24 8.84 -9.75 -0.26
CA TRP A 24 8.00 -10.82 -0.80
C TRP A 24 8.47 -12.22 -0.37
N PHE A 25 9.78 -12.46 -0.31
CA PHE A 25 10.33 -13.80 -0.05
C PHE A 25 10.95 -13.96 1.35
N GLY A 26 11.31 -12.87 2.01
CA GLY A 26 11.97 -12.86 3.32
C GLY A 26 11.04 -12.65 4.52
N ALA A 27 9.81 -12.16 4.31
CA ALA A 27 8.84 -11.95 5.40
C ALA A 27 8.16 -13.24 5.88
N THR A 28 8.19 -14.31 5.09
CA THR A 28 7.82 -15.64 5.58
C THR A 28 8.96 -16.21 6.41
N GLY A 29 8.84 -16.14 7.73
CA GLY A 29 9.59 -16.94 8.70
C GLY A 29 9.32 -18.45 8.57
N GLN A 30 9.40 -18.99 7.35
CA GLN A 30 9.33 -20.42 7.12
C GLN A 30 10.74 -20.98 7.13
N GLY A 31 11.08 -21.61 8.26
CA GLY A 31 12.21 -22.49 8.35
C GLY A 31 12.23 -23.44 7.16
N LYS A 32 13.38 -23.51 6.49
CA LYS A 32 13.77 -24.54 5.50
C LYS A 32 12.57 -25.24 4.83
N LYS A 33 11.79 -24.51 4.01
CA LYS A 33 11.14 -25.18 2.89
C LYS A 33 12.28 -25.71 2.04
N SER A 34 12.48 -27.03 2.04
CA SER A 34 13.49 -27.66 1.21
C SER A 34 13.22 -27.20 -0.22
N PHE A 35 14.18 -26.47 -0.78
CA PHE A 35 14.10 -25.99 -2.14
C PHE A 35 14.01 -27.23 -3.04
N ASN A 36 12.83 -27.49 -3.58
CA ASN A 36 12.58 -28.70 -4.34
C ASN A 36 13.16 -28.51 -5.74
N HIS A 37 14.45 -28.85 -5.86
CA HIS A 37 15.27 -28.62 -7.04
C HIS A 37 14.61 -29.16 -8.31
N THR A 38 13.89 -30.28 -8.19
CA THR A 38 13.15 -30.92 -9.28
C THR A 38 12.02 -30.03 -9.81
N HIS A 39 11.22 -29.42 -8.94
CA HIS A 39 10.09 -28.58 -9.35
C HIS A 39 10.56 -27.23 -9.93
N CYS A 40 11.70 -26.72 -9.46
CA CYS A 40 12.32 -25.54 -10.07
C CYS A 40 12.86 -25.88 -11.46
N TRP A 41 13.56 -27.01 -11.60
CA TRP A 41 14.08 -27.48 -12.89
C TRP A 41 12.98 -27.65 -13.94
N GLU A 42 11.84 -28.24 -13.58
CA GLU A 42 10.67 -28.35 -14.47
C GLU A 42 10.17 -27.00 -15.00
N ALA A 43 10.27 -25.93 -14.21
CA ALA A 43 9.85 -24.59 -14.61
C ALA A 43 10.86 -23.89 -15.55
N VAL A 44 12.17 -24.13 -15.36
CA VAL A 44 13.22 -23.45 -16.16
C VAL A 44 13.78 -24.28 -17.32
N LYS A 45 13.51 -25.60 -17.39
CA LYS A 45 14.07 -26.49 -18.43
C LYS A 45 13.77 -26.04 -19.87
N ASN A 46 12.64 -25.37 -20.08
CA ASN A 46 12.21 -24.87 -21.39
C ASN A 46 12.55 -23.39 -21.63
N CYS A 47 13.20 -22.71 -20.68
CA CYS A 47 13.61 -21.33 -20.86
C CYS A 47 14.77 -21.24 -21.85
N LYS A 48 14.65 -20.39 -22.88
CA LYS A 48 15.69 -20.16 -23.92
C LYS A 48 17.07 -19.78 -23.35
N ARG A 49 17.13 -19.24 -22.13
CA ARG A 49 18.39 -18.91 -21.42
C ARG A 49 19.13 -20.13 -20.89
N PHE A 50 18.43 -21.24 -20.68
CA PHE A 50 18.95 -22.49 -20.09
C PHE A 50 18.84 -23.68 -21.04
N GLN A 51 18.30 -23.49 -22.25
CA GLN A 51 18.41 -24.47 -23.32
C GLN A 51 19.88 -24.64 -23.69
N ILE A 52 20.46 -25.74 -23.21
CA ILE A 52 21.77 -26.18 -23.66
C ILE A 52 21.58 -26.64 -25.10
N ILE A 53 22.09 -25.86 -26.06
CA ILE A 53 22.26 -26.32 -27.43
C ILE A 53 23.28 -27.47 -27.34
N PRO A 54 22.93 -28.70 -27.72
CA PRO A 54 23.91 -29.77 -27.75
C PRO A 54 24.95 -29.40 -28.81
N THR A 55 26.15 -29.03 -28.35
CA THR A 55 27.29 -28.66 -29.22
C THR A 55 27.96 -29.89 -29.84
N SER A 56 27.29 -31.04 -29.90
CA SER A 56 27.83 -32.26 -30.49
C SER A 56 26.78 -32.97 -31.34
N PRO A 57 27.14 -33.52 -32.51
CA PRO A 57 26.23 -34.32 -33.32
C PRO A 57 25.73 -35.54 -32.54
N MET A 58 24.46 -35.89 -32.77
CA MET A 58 23.79 -37.08 -32.28
C MET A 58 24.63 -38.34 -32.56
N VAL A 59 25.30 -38.87 -31.53
CA VAL A 59 25.78 -40.25 -31.55
C VAL A 59 24.55 -41.13 -31.39
N VAL A 60 24.08 -41.66 -32.51
CA VAL A 60 23.09 -42.74 -32.55
C VAL A 60 23.74 -43.93 -31.86
N LEU A 61 23.45 -44.12 -30.57
CA LEU A 61 23.80 -45.33 -29.86
C LEU A 61 22.68 -46.32 -30.16
N ASN A 62 23.00 -47.24 -31.06
CA ASN A 62 22.10 -48.26 -31.59
C ASN A 62 21.34 -48.98 -30.48
N GLU A 63 20.05 -49.24 -30.75
CA GLU A 63 19.18 -50.02 -29.90
C GLU A 63 19.66 -51.47 -29.82
N THR A 64 19.97 -51.93 -28.61
CA THR A 64 19.86 -53.34 -28.22
C THR A 64 19.17 -53.41 -26.85
N PRO A 65 17.89 -53.82 -26.79
CA PRO A 65 17.15 -54.05 -25.55
C PRO A 65 17.21 -55.54 -25.19
N LEU A 66 17.55 -55.90 -23.94
CA LEU A 66 17.37 -57.22 -23.25
C LEU A 66 18.28 -57.16 -21.99
N HIS A 67 17.89 -57.29 -20.73
CA HIS A 67 16.86 -58.12 -20.10
C HIS A 67 16.48 -57.58 -18.69
N GLU A 68 15.18 -57.63 -18.43
CA GLU A 68 14.40 -57.90 -17.21
C GLU A 68 15.04 -58.01 -15.81
N THR A 69 14.39 -57.31 -14.85
CA THR A 69 14.31 -57.49 -13.37
C THR A 69 13.87 -58.94 -13.02
N PRO A 70 14.04 -59.55 -11.80
CA PRO A 70 13.76 -58.94 -10.48
C PRO A 70 14.43 -59.46 -9.18
N ALA A 71 14.21 -58.67 -8.11
CA ALA A 71 14.04 -58.98 -6.67
C ALA A 71 14.86 -60.08 -5.98
N SER A 72 15.59 -59.71 -4.91
CA SER A 72 15.79 -60.60 -3.76
C SER A 72 16.00 -59.81 -2.47
N ASP A 73 15.39 -60.31 -1.41
CA ASP A 73 15.08 -59.67 -0.14
C ASP A 73 15.96 -60.24 1.00
N SER A 74 16.20 -59.42 2.03
CA SER A 74 16.46 -59.81 3.44
C SER A 74 17.90 -60.27 3.87
N PRO A 75 18.21 -60.43 5.19
CA PRO A 75 18.82 -59.38 6.04
C PRO A 75 19.97 -59.89 6.97
N MET A 76 20.58 -58.96 7.74
CA MET A 76 21.35 -59.09 9.02
C MET A 76 22.24 -60.33 9.29
N ASP A 77 23.53 -60.12 9.62
CA ASP A 77 24.08 -60.36 10.99
C ASP A 77 25.64 -60.28 11.06
N SER A 78 26.15 -59.44 11.99
CA SER A 78 27.37 -59.56 12.84
C SER A 78 28.81 -59.69 12.27
N PRO A 79 29.89 -59.60 13.09
CA PRO A 79 30.20 -58.61 14.15
C PRO A 79 31.69 -58.12 14.14
N MET A 80 31.94 -57.06 14.94
CA MET A 80 33.20 -56.59 15.56
C MET A 80 34.56 -57.25 15.18
N SER A 81 35.50 -56.44 14.68
CA SER A 81 36.93 -56.67 14.85
C SER A 81 37.55 -55.56 15.69
N GLN A 82 38.16 -55.96 16.81
CA GLN A 82 38.91 -55.12 17.72
C GLN A 82 40.27 -54.80 17.10
N ASP A 83 40.59 -53.52 16.93
CA ASP A 83 41.92 -53.07 16.52
C ASP A 83 42.77 -52.76 17.77
N SER A 84 44.03 -53.17 17.74
CA SER A 84 44.94 -53.13 18.89
C SER A 84 45.34 -51.70 19.30
N PRO A 85 45.85 -51.48 20.53
CA PRO A 85 46.14 -50.14 21.02
C PRO A 85 47.41 -49.58 20.36
N ILE A 86 47.24 -48.64 19.44
CA ILE A 86 48.35 -47.80 18.93
C ILE A 86 48.70 -46.77 20.01
N GLU A 87 49.94 -46.83 20.52
CA GLU A 87 50.54 -45.75 21.32
C GLU A 87 50.43 -44.43 20.57
N LYS A 88 49.79 -43.43 21.19
CA LYS A 88 49.72 -42.08 20.64
C LYS A 88 50.70 -41.21 21.42
N GLU A 89 51.74 -40.74 20.75
CA GLU A 89 52.62 -39.69 21.28
C GLU A 89 51.78 -38.48 21.74
N PRO A 90 52.11 -37.86 22.89
CA PRO A 90 51.38 -36.69 23.37
C PRO A 90 51.60 -35.51 22.42
N ARG A 91 50.52 -35.06 21.77
CA ARG A 91 50.54 -33.85 20.95
C ARG A 91 50.89 -32.62 21.81
N PRO A 92 51.67 -31.66 21.28
CA PRO A 92 52.03 -30.47 22.02
C PRO A 92 50.79 -29.64 22.36
N ILE A 93 50.68 -29.32 23.65
CA ILE A 93 49.57 -28.55 24.23
C ILE A 93 49.57 -27.13 23.65
N GLY A 94 48.50 -26.81 22.91
CA GLY A 94 48.31 -25.50 22.30
C GLY A 94 48.10 -24.42 23.37
N ARG A 95 48.90 -23.36 23.31
CA ARG A 95 48.75 -22.15 24.14
C ARG A 95 47.35 -21.57 23.97
N LYS A 96 46.55 -21.55 25.04
CA LYS A 96 45.30 -20.78 25.07
C LYS A 96 45.64 -19.28 25.11
N ALA A 97 45.47 -18.58 24.00
CA ALA A 97 45.41 -17.12 24.02
C ALA A 97 44.10 -16.68 24.69
N ALA A 98 44.20 -15.94 25.79
CA ALA A 98 43.06 -15.29 26.41
C ALA A 98 42.42 -14.34 25.39
N LYS A 99 41.24 -14.70 24.87
CA LYS A 99 40.44 -13.78 24.07
C LYS A 99 39.96 -12.66 24.97
N ALA A 100 40.66 -11.52 24.95
CA ALA A 100 40.13 -10.28 25.49
C ALA A 100 38.80 -9.99 24.77
N LYS A 101 37.70 -9.89 25.53
CA LYS A 101 36.40 -9.44 25.04
C LYS A 101 36.59 -8.04 24.45
N LYS A 102 36.63 -7.94 23.11
CA LYS A 102 36.43 -6.68 22.40
C LYS A 102 34.95 -6.31 22.55
N MET A 103 34.61 -5.77 23.72
CA MET A 103 33.26 -5.32 24.05
C MET A 103 32.98 -4.01 23.31
N SER A 104 31.85 -3.99 22.61
CA SER A 104 31.04 -2.81 22.27
C SER A 104 31.67 -1.72 21.39
N ASN A 105 31.35 -1.75 20.08
CA ASN A 105 31.38 -0.58 19.17
C ASN A 105 30.40 -0.74 17.98
N SER A 106 30.01 -1.97 17.61
CA SER A 106 29.15 -2.24 16.45
C SER A 106 27.66 -1.91 16.65
N SER A 107 27.13 -2.02 17.88
CA SER A 107 25.68 -1.83 18.12
C SER A 107 25.27 -0.36 18.04
N LYS A 108 26.18 0.57 18.35
CA LYS A 108 25.93 2.02 18.30
C LYS A 108 25.61 2.51 16.88
N ASN A 109 26.29 1.93 15.88
CA ASN A 109 26.10 2.30 14.47
C ASN A 109 24.82 1.68 13.88
N ALA A 110 24.51 0.43 14.25
CA ALA A 110 23.27 -0.23 13.83
C ALA A 110 22.03 0.45 14.43
N SER A 111 22.10 0.85 15.70
CA SER A 111 21.04 1.61 16.38
C SER A 111 20.77 2.95 15.69
N LYS A 112 21.82 3.72 15.37
CA LYS A 112 21.68 4.99 14.65
C LYS A 112 21.03 4.81 13.28
N PHE A 113 21.37 3.75 12.56
CA PHE A 113 20.79 3.47 11.24
C PHE A 113 19.29 3.16 11.29
N LEU A 114 18.84 2.37 12.27
CA LEU A 114 17.42 2.08 12.46
C LEU A 114 16.63 3.32 12.89
N GLU A 115 17.23 4.14 13.76
CA GLU A 115 16.64 5.43 14.17
C GLU A 115 16.47 6.37 12.97
N GLU A 116 17.45 6.39 12.05
CA GLU A 116 17.39 7.20 10.83
C GLU A 116 16.29 6.73 9.86
N ILE A 117 16.12 5.41 9.71
CA ILE A 117 15.00 4.84 8.92
C ILE A 117 13.66 5.26 9.51
N SER A 118 13.52 5.18 10.84
CA SER A 118 12.30 5.57 11.54
C SER A 118 11.98 7.05 11.33
N LYS A 119 12.98 7.94 11.45
CA LYS A 119 12.83 9.37 11.18
C LYS A 119 12.40 9.64 9.74
N HIS A 120 13.02 8.97 8.78
CA HIS A 120 12.67 9.14 7.37
C HIS A 120 11.24 8.67 7.06
N GLN A 121 10.81 7.55 7.65
CA GLN A 121 9.44 7.07 7.54
C GLN A 121 8.44 8.03 8.19
N ALA A 122 8.75 8.55 9.38
CA ALA A 122 7.91 9.52 10.08
C ALA A 122 7.73 10.81 9.26
N MET A 123 8.81 11.36 8.70
CA MET A 123 8.73 12.56 7.84
C MET A 123 7.86 12.33 6.60
N ARG A 124 7.96 11.15 5.96
CA ARG A 124 7.11 10.82 4.81
C ARG A 124 5.63 10.78 5.19
N ILE A 125 5.30 10.13 6.30
CA ILE A 125 3.92 10.05 6.79
C ILE A 125 3.37 11.44 7.12
N GLU A 126 4.17 12.28 7.78
CA GLU A 126 3.77 13.64 8.12
C GLU A 126 3.53 14.49 6.87
N MET A 127 4.38 14.36 5.84
CA MET A 127 4.20 15.06 4.58
C MET A 127 2.93 14.61 3.84
N ASP A 128 2.68 13.29 3.80
CA ASP A 128 1.48 12.72 3.18
C ASP A 128 0.20 13.19 3.91
N LEU A 129 0.23 13.25 5.25
CA LEU A 129 -0.87 13.77 6.07
C LEU A 129 -1.12 15.26 5.79
N LYS A 130 -0.07 16.09 5.79
CA LYS A 130 -0.18 17.52 5.47
C LYS A 130 -0.75 17.75 4.07
N GLN A 131 -0.37 16.91 3.11
CA GLN A 131 -0.90 16.99 1.75
C GLN A 131 -2.39 16.62 1.71
N GLN A 132 -2.78 15.57 2.43
CA GLN A 132 -4.19 15.18 2.56
C GLN A 132 -5.03 16.26 3.25
N GLU A 133 -4.53 16.82 4.35
CA GLU A 133 -5.16 17.92 5.07
C GLU A 133 -5.36 19.13 4.16
N HIS A 134 -4.32 19.52 3.42
CA HIS A 134 -4.41 20.65 2.50
C HIS A 134 -5.48 20.44 1.41
N TYR A 135 -5.54 19.24 0.81
CA TYR A 135 -6.57 18.92 -0.17
C TYR A 135 -7.97 18.95 0.46
N MET A 136 -8.13 18.42 1.66
CA MET A 136 -9.40 18.45 2.39
C MET A 136 -9.83 19.89 2.74
N THR A 137 -8.90 20.75 3.15
CA THR A 137 -9.16 22.18 3.41
C THR A 137 -9.66 22.89 2.17
N ILE A 138 -8.99 22.70 1.02
CA ILE A 138 -9.42 23.32 -0.25
C ILE A 138 -10.84 22.88 -0.62
N GLN A 139 -11.16 21.59 -0.47
CA GLN A 139 -12.49 21.07 -0.78
C GLN A 139 -13.56 21.65 0.15
N LEU A 140 -13.25 21.84 1.42
CA LEU A 140 -14.15 22.46 2.39
C LEU A 140 -14.38 23.93 2.07
N GLU A 141 -13.32 24.68 1.73
CA GLU A 141 -13.44 26.09 1.33
C GLU A 141 -14.30 26.24 0.07
N TYR A 142 -14.09 25.41 -0.94
CA TYR A 142 -14.90 25.41 -2.16
C TYR A 142 -16.38 25.07 -1.88
N ALA A 143 -16.64 24.09 -1.01
CA ALA A 143 -18.00 23.76 -0.60
C ALA A 143 -18.67 24.94 0.14
N LYS A 144 -17.95 25.61 1.03
CA LYS A 144 -18.43 26.78 1.76
C LYS A 144 -18.70 27.97 0.85
N GLU A 145 -17.83 28.23 -0.13
CA GLU A 145 -18.03 29.30 -1.10
C GLU A 145 -19.27 29.04 -1.97
N ARG A 146 -19.50 27.78 -2.36
CA ARG A 146 -20.71 27.36 -3.08
C ARG A 146 -21.98 27.58 -2.27
N GLU A 147 -21.94 27.26 -0.98
CA GLU A 147 -23.07 27.51 -0.07
C GLU A 147 -23.35 28.99 0.08
N TYR A 148 -22.32 29.81 0.31
CA TYR A 148 -22.45 31.26 0.40
C TYR A 148 -23.07 31.87 -0.88
N VAL A 149 -22.65 31.41 -2.06
CA VAL A 149 -23.23 31.85 -3.33
C VAL A 149 -24.71 31.44 -3.44
N CYS A 150 -25.07 30.25 -2.97
CA CYS A 150 -26.47 29.81 -2.94
C CYS A 150 -27.31 30.66 -1.98
N GLU A 151 -26.82 30.92 -0.77
CA GLU A 151 -27.46 31.77 0.23
C GLU A 151 -27.64 33.20 -0.26
N GLU A 152 -26.62 33.80 -0.88
CA GLU A 152 -26.70 35.16 -1.43
C GLU A 152 -27.77 35.25 -2.52
N MET A 153 -27.81 34.25 -3.43
CA MET A 153 -28.87 34.18 -4.44
C MET A 153 -30.25 34.01 -3.83
N GLU A 154 -30.39 33.26 -2.73
CA GLU A 154 -31.64 33.07 -2.02
C GLU A 154 -32.09 34.36 -1.32
N TYR A 155 -31.18 35.04 -0.63
CA TYR A 155 -31.43 36.34 -0.01
C TYR A 155 -31.90 37.37 -1.05
N VAL A 156 -31.24 37.44 -2.21
CA VAL A 156 -31.66 38.32 -3.30
C VAL A 156 -33.04 37.93 -3.86
N ARG A 157 -33.34 36.63 -3.99
CA ARG A 157 -34.68 36.18 -4.40
C ARG A 157 -35.74 36.60 -3.39
N GLU A 158 -35.48 36.39 -2.11
CA GLU A 158 -36.40 36.73 -1.02
C GLU A 158 -36.66 38.24 -0.97
N GLN A 159 -35.62 39.07 -1.05
CA GLN A 159 -35.74 40.52 -1.14
C GLN A 159 -36.56 40.97 -2.35
N ASN A 160 -36.41 40.30 -3.49
CA ASN A 160 -37.22 40.60 -4.68
C ASN A 160 -38.69 40.20 -4.50
N ILE A 161 -38.97 39.09 -3.82
CA ILE A 161 -40.34 38.66 -3.50
C ILE A 161 -40.95 39.65 -2.51
N GLU A 162 -40.26 39.97 -1.42
CA GLU A 162 -40.72 40.94 -0.42
C GLU A 162 -41.01 42.31 -1.05
N LYS A 163 -40.11 42.77 -1.94
CA LYS A 163 -40.30 44.01 -2.70
C LYS A 163 -41.55 43.96 -3.57
N LYS A 164 -41.75 42.90 -4.37
CA LYS A 164 -42.94 42.72 -5.21
C LYS A 164 -44.22 42.67 -4.37
N ASP A 165 -44.18 41.98 -3.24
CA ASP A 165 -45.31 41.90 -2.32
C ASP A 165 -45.65 43.28 -1.73
N ARG A 166 -44.62 44.04 -1.33
CA ARG A 166 -44.78 45.42 -0.82
C ARG A 166 -45.39 46.33 -1.89
N GLU A 167 -44.90 46.25 -3.13
CA GLU A 167 -45.44 47.00 -4.27
C GLU A 167 -46.89 46.61 -4.58
N ALA A 168 -47.23 45.32 -4.56
CA ALA A 168 -48.59 44.83 -4.78
C ALA A 168 -49.57 45.33 -3.69
N MET A 169 -49.13 45.36 -2.43
CA MET A 169 -49.92 45.89 -1.31
C MET A 169 -50.10 47.41 -1.40
N ALA A 170 -49.07 48.15 -1.83
CA ALA A 170 -49.08 49.61 -1.97
C ALA A 170 -49.74 50.13 -3.26
N MET A 171 -50.04 49.25 -4.21
CA MET A 171 -50.58 49.64 -5.51
C MET A 171 -51.93 50.36 -5.39
N ASP A 172 -52.05 51.61 -5.89
CA ASP A 172 -53.35 52.28 -5.97
C ASP A 172 -54.18 51.69 -7.10
N THR A 173 -55.44 51.41 -6.79
CA THR A 173 -56.40 50.81 -7.72
C THR A 173 -57.60 51.69 -8.00
N SER A 174 -57.70 52.88 -7.41
CA SER A 174 -58.84 53.80 -7.52
C SER A 174 -59.24 54.09 -8.97
N HIS A 175 -58.27 54.38 -9.84
CA HIS A 175 -58.44 54.78 -11.25
C HIS A 175 -58.36 53.61 -12.25
N MET A 176 -58.30 52.36 -11.78
CA MET A 176 -58.15 51.19 -12.65
C MET A 176 -59.49 50.62 -13.15
N SER A 177 -59.46 49.89 -14.26
CA SER A 177 -60.63 49.15 -14.79
C SER A 177 -61.14 48.09 -13.80
N PRO A 178 -62.42 47.68 -13.83
CA PRO A 178 -62.96 46.66 -12.94
C PRO A 178 -62.19 45.33 -12.98
N LYS A 179 -61.76 44.90 -14.17
CA LYS A 179 -60.99 43.66 -14.35
C LYS A 179 -59.61 43.75 -13.68
N THR A 180 -58.92 44.88 -13.85
CA THR A 180 -57.62 45.14 -13.22
C THR A 180 -57.75 45.27 -11.70
N LYS A 181 -58.83 45.87 -11.18
CA LYS A 181 -59.13 45.94 -9.75
C LYS A 181 -59.28 44.54 -9.14
N GLN A 182 -59.97 43.62 -9.83
CA GLN A 182 -60.13 42.24 -9.35
C GLN A 182 -58.80 41.48 -9.31
N PHE A 183 -57.94 41.67 -10.32
CA PHE A 183 -56.59 41.10 -10.33
C PHE A 183 -55.79 41.49 -9.09
N TRP A 184 -55.66 42.79 -8.80
CA TRP A 184 -54.90 43.26 -7.63
C TRP A 184 -55.52 42.84 -6.29
N LYS A 185 -56.86 42.68 -6.22
CA LYS A 185 -57.51 42.12 -5.03
C LYS A 185 -57.12 40.66 -4.78
N LEU A 186 -56.98 39.85 -5.83
CA LEU A 186 -56.51 38.47 -5.72
C LEU A 186 -55.02 38.43 -5.36
N GLU A 187 -54.21 39.24 -6.02
CA GLU A 187 -52.77 39.33 -5.76
C GLU A 187 -52.48 39.68 -4.29
N ARG A 188 -53.11 40.73 -3.75
CA ARG A 188 -52.95 41.10 -2.33
C ARG A 188 -53.39 40.00 -1.37
N ARG A 189 -54.45 39.26 -1.72
CA ARG A 189 -54.89 38.11 -0.91
C ARG A 189 -53.85 37.00 -0.91
N ASP A 190 -53.21 36.75 -2.06
CA ASP A 190 -52.17 35.74 -2.16
C ASP A 190 -50.89 36.15 -1.41
N VAL A 191 -50.49 37.43 -1.50
CA VAL A 191 -49.42 38.02 -0.68
C VAL A 191 -49.68 37.78 0.82
N MET A 192 -50.88 38.12 1.30
CA MET A 192 -51.26 37.90 2.70
C MET A 192 -51.20 36.42 3.08
N ARG A 193 -51.64 35.53 2.18
CA ARG A 193 -51.57 34.08 2.39
C ARG A 193 -50.12 33.61 2.53
N ARG A 194 -49.23 34.00 1.61
CA ARG A 194 -47.81 33.61 1.65
C ARG A 194 -47.16 34.03 2.97
N ARG A 195 -47.39 35.28 3.41
CA ARG A 195 -46.83 35.82 4.66
C ARG A 195 -47.36 35.12 5.91
N LEU A 196 -48.66 34.84 5.96
CA LEU A 196 -49.30 34.16 7.10
C LEU A 196 -48.72 32.77 7.38
N PHE A 197 -48.19 32.06 6.37
CA PHE A 197 -47.58 30.75 6.54
C PHE A 197 -46.06 30.78 6.78
N CYS A 198 -45.41 31.95 6.69
CA CYS A 198 -43.98 32.11 6.92
C CYS A 198 -43.62 32.42 8.40
N ASP A 199 -44.55 33.00 9.17
CA ASP A 199 -44.32 33.41 10.56
C ASP A 199 -44.37 32.25 11.58
N ASP A 200 -44.76 31.03 11.17
CA ASP A 200 -44.87 29.84 12.03
C ASP A 200 -43.61 28.95 12.05
N GLY A 201 -42.41 29.53 11.86
CA GLY A 201 -41.13 28.83 12.10
C GLY A 201 -40.87 28.63 13.60
N PRO A 202 -40.22 27.53 14.03
CA PRO A 202 -40.11 27.19 15.45
C PRO A 202 -39.38 28.29 16.20
N SER A 203 -40.13 28.98 17.07
CA SER A 203 -39.62 29.88 18.09
C SER A 203 -38.81 29.06 19.10
N ASN A 204 -37.55 28.78 18.76
CA ASN A 204 -36.55 28.30 19.73
C ASN A 204 -36.14 29.47 20.62
N THR A 205 -36.99 29.78 21.58
CA THR A 205 -36.56 30.40 22.84
C THR A 205 -36.07 29.27 23.75
N ASP A 206 -34.76 29.24 23.96
CA ASP A 206 -34.09 28.54 25.06
C ASP A 206 -33.85 29.55 26.20
#